data_AF-A0A7K0J1S0-F1
#
_entry.id   AF-A0A7K0J1S0-F1
#
_cell.length_a   1.000
_cell.length_b   1.000
_cell.length_c   1.000
_cell.angle_alpha   90.00
_cell.angle_beta   90.00
_cell.angle_gamma   90.00
#
_symmetry.space_group_name_H-M   'P 1'
#
loop_
_entity.id
_entity.type
_entity.pdbx_description
1 polymer ?
#
loop_
_entity_poly.entity_id
_entity_poly.type
_entity_poly.pdbx_seq_one_letter_code
_entity_poly.pdbx_strand_id
1 'polypeptide(L)'
;MIFALLALFMLSSLCYASDSRFIWQSREQFVALEHQDAEPAATVKPNDHPVDLSLERLVSMLGSITVRPSDSEKPDALFTPSALQLLAPHLQKGLSQASPGEDVTFAIIGLHDALYGLAKSQKVTTGRLFYKAGKLNLIVGLVQKDVNDREDRRLHPFTPGSRQYVSNGDWTLLTDKPLVRRDWVAFGDEWQPSVVPAAAVDKNPAHAQQTAPQPVQKQEVQRKPADRLVILNDLKQKGLITEDEYRAKRLEILNGI
;
A
#
# COMPACT_ATOMS: atom_id res chain seq x y z
N MET A 1 31.41 41.29 -49.16
CA MET A 1 30.18 40.54 -49.53
C MET A 1 30.53 39.06 -49.46
N ILE A 2 30.00 38.18 -48.61
CA ILE A 2 28.84 38.12 -47.72
C ILE A 2 29.29 37.21 -46.55
N PHE A 3 29.07 37.63 -45.30
CA PHE A 3 29.28 36.78 -44.11
C PHE A 3 28.06 35.88 -43.94
N ALA A 4 28.26 34.55 -43.98
CA ALA A 4 27.24 33.58 -43.64
C ALA A 4 27.27 33.34 -42.12
N LEU A 5 26.23 33.80 -41.42
CA LEU A 5 26.05 33.60 -39.99
C LEU A 5 25.35 32.26 -39.76
N LEU A 6 26.08 31.29 -39.21
CA LEU A 6 25.57 30.00 -38.80
C LEU A 6 24.87 30.15 -37.44
N ALA A 7 23.54 30.15 -37.42
CA ALA A 7 22.75 30.16 -36.19
C ALA A 7 22.72 28.74 -35.60
N LEU A 8 23.53 28.53 -34.56
CA LEU A 8 23.58 27.29 -33.78
C LEU A 8 22.38 27.27 -32.82
N PHE A 9 21.30 26.59 -33.20
CA PHE A 9 20.20 26.24 -32.29
C PHE A 9 20.72 25.19 -31.29
N MET A 10 21.15 25.64 -30.11
CA MET A 10 21.33 24.76 -28.95
C MET A 10 19.95 24.29 -28.49
N LEU A 11 19.51 23.13 -28.96
CA LEU A 11 18.46 22.37 -28.28
C LEU A 11 19.03 21.91 -26.94
N SER A 12 18.77 22.68 -25.90
CA SER A 12 18.98 22.25 -24.52
C SER A 12 18.01 21.10 -24.23
N SER A 13 18.48 19.87 -24.38
CA SER A 13 17.83 18.69 -23.81
C SER A 13 17.82 18.86 -22.29
N LEU A 14 16.68 19.27 -21.73
CA LEU A 14 16.38 19.09 -20.32
C LEU A 14 16.27 17.58 -20.08
N CYS A 15 17.40 16.94 -19.77
CA CYS A 15 17.38 15.67 -19.07
C CYS A 15 16.75 15.95 -17.70
N TYR A 16 15.44 15.73 -17.57
CA TYR A 16 14.82 15.59 -16.26
C TYR A 16 15.36 14.30 -15.64
N ALA A 17 16.50 14.41 -14.94
CA ALA A 17 16.75 13.50 -13.83
C ALA A 17 15.52 13.61 -12.91
N SER A 18 14.92 12.49 -12.49
CA SER A 18 13.76 12.57 -11.60
C SER A 18 14.23 13.21 -10.29
N ASP A 19 13.95 14.50 -10.13
CA ASP A 19 14.31 15.27 -8.95
C ASP A 19 13.32 14.92 -7.84
N SER A 20 13.43 13.68 -7.35
CA SER A 20 12.60 13.16 -6.27
C SER A 20 13.12 13.71 -4.95
N ARG A 21 12.31 14.51 -4.27
CA ARG A 21 12.64 15.06 -2.96
C ARG A 21 12.07 14.17 -1.86
N PHE A 22 12.93 13.39 -1.21
CA PHE A 22 12.49 12.47 -0.15
C PHE A 22 12.00 13.21 1.09
N ILE A 23 10.76 12.91 1.50
CA ILE A 23 10.20 13.28 2.80
C ILE A 23 10.70 12.32 3.88
N TRP A 24 10.84 11.05 3.51
CA TRP A 24 11.37 9.97 4.33
C TRP A 24 11.89 8.84 3.46
N GLN A 25 12.93 8.17 3.94
CA GLN A 25 13.48 6.98 3.30
C GLN A 25 14.06 6.04 4.36
N SER A 26 13.78 4.75 4.25
CA SER A 26 14.35 3.71 5.10
C SER A 26 14.47 2.41 4.32
N ARG A 27 15.71 1.96 4.08
CA ARG A 27 16.01 0.85 3.17
C ARG A 27 15.35 1.11 1.80
N GLU A 28 14.51 0.21 1.33
CA GLU A 28 13.79 0.31 0.06
C GLU A 28 12.45 1.05 0.16
N GLN A 29 12.04 1.44 1.37
CA GLN A 29 10.79 2.15 1.60
C GLN A 29 11.03 3.65 1.54
N PHE A 30 10.06 4.40 1.03
CA PHE A 30 10.17 5.84 0.91
C PHE A 30 8.81 6.53 0.85
N VAL A 31 8.85 7.83 1.16
CA VAL A 31 7.86 8.83 0.75
C VAL A 31 8.62 9.98 0.13
N ALA A 32 8.27 10.37 -1.09
CA ALA A 32 8.94 11.43 -1.83
C ALA A 32 7.93 12.38 -2.47
N LEU A 33 8.42 13.56 -2.83
CA LEU A 33 7.74 14.50 -3.70
C LEU A 33 8.36 14.40 -5.09
N GLU A 34 7.52 14.24 -6.09
CA GLU A 34 7.90 14.16 -7.50
C GLU A 34 7.09 15.16 -8.30
N HIS A 35 7.62 15.59 -9.44
CA HIS A 35 6.83 16.31 -10.42
C HIS A 35 5.59 15.49 -10.79
N GLN A 36 4.50 16.21 -11.11
CA GLN A 36 3.28 15.58 -11.57
C GLN A 36 3.56 14.64 -12.74
N ASP A 37 3.05 13.42 -12.61
CA ASP A 37 3.15 12.44 -13.66
C ASP A 37 2.27 12.86 -14.84
N ALA A 38 2.91 13.31 -15.91
CA ALA A 38 2.25 13.78 -17.11
C ALA A 38 3.12 13.56 -18.35
N GLU A 39 2.45 13.50 -19.50
CA GLU A 39 3.13 13.50 -20.79
C GLU A 39 3.96 14.79 -20.95
N PRO A 40 5.19 14.72 -21.49
CA PRO A 40 6.10 15.88 -21.61
C PRO A 40 5.52 17.08 -22.37
N ALA A 41 4.49 16.88 -23.19
CA ALA A 41 3.83 17.91 -24.00
C ALA A 41 2.43 18.30 -23.50
N ALA A 42 1.96 17.73 -22.38
CA ALA A 42 0.62 18.00 -21.86
C ALA A 42 0.61 19.20 -20.91
N THR A 43 -0.36 20.10 -21.09
CA THR A 43 -0.67 21.11 -20.08
C THR A 43 -1.30 20.42 -18.87
N VAL A 44 -0.49 20.17 -17.84
CA VAL A 44 -0.95 19.53 -16.61
C VAL A 44 -1.70 20.54 -15.78
N LYS A 45 -2.97 20.26 -15.48
CA LYS A 45 -3.69 21.06 -14.50
C LYS A 45 -3.05 20.84 -13.13
N PRO A 46 -2.69 21.90 -12.38
CA PRO A 46 -2.08 21.77 -11.07
C PRO A 46 -2.99 21.02 -10.08
N ASN A 47 -2.38 20.53 -9.01
CA ASN A 47 -3.04 19.95 -7.85
C ASN A 47 -3.43 21.07 -6.87
N ASP A 48 -4.39 20.77 -6.01
CA ASP A 48 -4.80 21.64 -4.91
C ASP A 48 -3.88 21.42 -3.71
N HIS A 49 -2.58 21.65 -3.94
CA HIS A 49 -1.51 21.53 -2.95
C HIS A 49 -0.90 22.89 -2.60
N PRO A 50 -0.34 23.06 -1.39
CA PRO A 50 -0.31 22.09 -0.29
C PRO A 50 -1.69 21.87 0.34
N VAL A 51 -1.87 20.73 1.00
CA VAL A 51 -3.10 20.43 1.76
C VAL A 51 -2.75 19.86 3.13
N ASP A 52 -3.49 20.28 4.15
CA ASP A 52 -3.41 19.69 5.49
C ASP A 52 -4.57 18.70 5.69
N LEU A 53 -4.26 17.41 5.59
CA LEU A 53 -5.18 16.33 5.92
C LEU A 53 -4.78 15.71 7.24
N SER A 54 -5.73 15.51 8.15
CA SER A 54 -5.42 14.92 9.45
C SER A 54 -4.92 13.47 9.30
N LEU A 55 -4.07 13.06 10.24
CA LEU A 55 -3.51 11.72 10.29
C LEU A 55 -4.62 10.65 10.37
N GLU A 56 -5.64 10.89 11.20
CA GLU A 56 -6.76 9.97 11.39
C GLU A 56 -7.55 9.79 10.11
N ARG A 57 -7.74 10.87 9.34
CA ARG A 57 -8.44 10.84 8.06
C ARG A 57 -7.66 10.02 7.04
N LEU A 58 -6.34 10.22 6.94
CA LEU A 58 -5.47 9.43 6.07
C LEU A 58 -5.45 7.94 6.44
N VAL A 59 -5.28 7.62 7.72
CA VAL A 59 -5.30 6.22 8.19
C VAL A 59 -6.64 5.56 7.88
N SER A 60 -7.75 6.26 8.11
CA SER A 60 -9.10 5.74 7.85
C SER A 60 -9.33 5.50 6.35
N MET A 61 -8.99 6.47 5.49
CA MET A 61 -9.15 6.36 4.04
C MET A 61 -8.32 5.20 3.49
N LEU A 62 -7.02 5.18 3.78
CA LEU A 62 -6.13 4.15 3.25
C LEU A 62 -6.42 2.77 3.82
N GLY A 63 -6.82 2.69 5.09
CA GLY A 63 -7.21 1.44 5.76
C GLY A 63 -8.55 0.86 5.29
N SER A 64 -9.37 1.65 4.60
CA SER A 64 -10.62 1.16 4.00
C SER A 64 -10.43 0.37 2.71
N ILE A 65 -9.24 0.45 2.11
CA ILE A 65 -8.95 -0.19 0.82
C ILE A 65 -8.57 -1.65 1.05
N THR A 66 -9.30 -2.54 0.37
CA THR A 66 -8.95 -3.96 0.32
C THR A 66 -8.55 -4.35 -1.09
N VAL A 67 -7.85 -5.46 -1.22
CA VAL A 67 -7.42 -6.04 -2.48
C VAL A 67 -7.86 -7.50 -2.52
N ARG A 68 -8.36 -7.95 -3.67
CA ARG A 68 -8.54 -9.36 -3.97
C ARG A 68 -7.49 -9.78 -5.00
N PRO A 69 -6.48 -10.59 -4.63
CA PRO A 69 -5.62 -11.27 -5.59
C PRO A 69 -6.43 -12.19 -6.50
N SER A 70 -6.06 -12.35 -7.77
CA SER A 70 -6.81 -13.22 -8.69
C SER A 70 -6.74 -14.72 -8.31
N ASP A 71 -5.72 -15.13 -7.54
CA ASP A 71 -5.52 -16.50 -7.06
C ASP A 71 -6.13 -16.78 -5.68
N SER A 72 -6.79 -15.78 -5.07
CA SER A 72 -7.43 -15.88 -3.76
C SER A 72 -8.84 -15.32 -3.79
N GLU A 73 -9.81 -16.11 -3.33
CA GLU A 73 -11.19 -15.61 -3.16
C GLU A 73 -11.31 -14.62 -2.00
N LYS A 74 -10.42 -14.71 -1.02
CA LYS A 74 -10.45 -13.89 0.20
C LYS A 74 -9.76 -12.55 -0.04
N PRO A 75 -10.46 -11.41 0.12
CA PRO A 75 -9.84 -10.10 0.15
C PRO A 75 -8.90 -9.94 1.34
N ASP A 76 -7.83 -9.18 1.15
CA ASP A 76 -6.92 -8.72 2.20
C ASP A 76 -6.88 -7.19 2.25
N ALA A 77 -6.44 -6.63 3.37
CA ALA A 77 -6.22 -5.18 3.48
C ALA A 77 -5.06 -4.78 2.56
N LEU A 78 -5.23 -3.71 1.75
CA LEU A 78 -4.16 -3.24 0.86
C LEU A 78 -2.88 -2.89 1.65
N PHE A 79 -3.07 -2.34 2.84
CA PHE A 79 -2.01 -2.03 3.78
C PHE A 79 -2.26 -2.72 5.12
N THR A 80 -1.21 -3.26 5.74
CA THR A 80 -1.30 -3.72 7.12
C THR A 80 -1.46 -2.52 8.08
N PRO A 81 -2.06 -2.71 9.28
CA PRO A 81 -2.16 -1.64 10.26
C PRO A 81 -0.80 -1.02 10.64
N SER A 82 0.25 -1.84 10.75
CA SER A 82 1.61 -1.37 11.04
C SER A 82 2.22 -0.57 9.90
N ALA A 83 2.00 -0.98 8.64
CA ALA A 83 2.44 -0.23 7.48
C ALA A 83 1.74 1.14 7.40
N LEU A 84 0.43 1.20 7.70
CA LEU A 84 -0.32 2.47 7.73
C LEU A 84 0.17 3.42 8.82
N GLN A 85 0.43 2.90 10.03
CA GLN A 85 0.95 3.72 11.14
C GLN A 85 2.32 4.33 10.80
N LEU A 86 3.16 3.60 10.06
CA LEU A 86 4.44 4.11 9.59
C LEU A 86 4.29 5.10 8.42
N LEU A 87 3.42 4.79 7.46
CA LEU A 87 3.27 5.54 6.21
C LEU A 87 2.54 6.87 6.40
N ALA A 88 1.43 6.87 7.13
CA ALA A 88 0.51 8.00 7.17
C ALA A 88 1.11 9.32 7.69
N PRO A 89 1.97 9.37 8.73
CA PRO A 89 2.62 10.61 9.16
C PRO A 89 3.51 11.23 8.06
N HIS A 90 4.19 10.39 7.29
CA HIS A 90 5.05 10.84 6.19
C HIS A 90 4.23 11.31 4.98
N LEU A 91 3.09 10.65 4.70
CA LEU A 91 2.15 11.13 3.69
C LEU A 91 1.53 12.47 4.05
N GLN A 92 1.10 12.66 5.32
CA GLN A 92 0.59 13.95 5.80
C GLN A 92 1.62 15.06 5.59
N LYS A 93 2.87 14.82 5.97
CA LYS A 93 3.97 15.75 5.77
C LYS A 93 4.24 16.01 4.29
N GLY A 94 4.17 14.98 3.44
CA GLY A 94 4.31 15.14 1.99
C GLY A 94 3.21 16.03 1.40
N LEU A 95 1.94 15.75 1.73
CA LEU A 95 0.79 16.48 1.22
C LEU A 95 0.79 17.97 1.65
N SER A 96 1.28 18.27 2.86
CA SER A 96 1.40 19.66 3.35
C SER A 96 2.62 20.40 2.81
N GLN A 97 3.57 19.70 2.17
CA GLN A 97 4.78 20.29 1.57
C GLN A 97 4.81 20.23 0.04
N ALA A 98 3.91 19.48 -0.57
CA ALA A 98 3.78 19.41 -2.03
C ALA A 98 3.39 20.78 -2.58
N SER A 99 4.00 21.16 -3.70
CA SER A 99 3.57 22.29 -4.51
C SER A 99 2.44 21.87 -5.46
N PRO A 100 1.74 22.84 -6.09
CA PRO A 100 0.70 22.55 -7.08
C PRO A 100 1.17 21.71 -8.28
N GLY A 101 2.48 21.63 -8.54
CA GLY A 101 3.08 20.84 -9.62
C GLY A 101 3.66 19.50 -9.17
N GLU A 102 3.51 19.13 -7.91
CA GLU A 102 4.07 17.91 -7.32
C GLU A 102 2.98 16.91 -6.91
N ASP A 103 3.36 15.63 -6.90
CA ASP A 103 2.64 14.52 -6.30
C ASP A 103 3.46 13.93 -5.15
N VAL A 104 2.80 13.27 -4.21
CA VAL A 104 3.45 12.46 -3.17
C VAL A 104 3.55 11.02 -3.66
N THR A 105 4.75 10.47 -3.79
CA THR A 105 4.95 9.05 -4.14
C THR A 105 5.49 8.26 -2.95
N PHE A 106 5.20 6.96 -2.92
CA PHE A 106 5.67 6.11 -1.84
C PHE A 106 5.93 4.66 -2.26
N ALA A 107 6.77 3.99 -1.48
CA ALA A 107 6.87 2.54 -1.38
C ALA A 107 6.86 2.14 0.09
N ILE A 108 5.98 1.21 0.47
CA ILE A 108 5.86 0.71 1.85
C ILE A 108 5.85 -0.82 1.85
N ILE A 109 6.53 -1.43 2.82
CA ILE A 109 6.60 -2.87 2.99
C ILE A 109 5.78 -3.28 4.21
N GLY A 110 4.82 -4.18 4.02
CA GLY A 110 4.00 -4.79 5.06
C GLY A 110 4.27 -6.28 5.22
N LEU A 111 3.97 -6.84 6.40
CA LEU A 111 3.98 -8.28 6.64
C LEU A 111 2.58 -8.86 6.44
N HIS A 112 2.37 -9.55 5.33
CA HIS A 112 1.09 -10.14 4.96
C HIS A 112 1.07 -11.65 5.21
N ASP A 113 -0.13 -12.21 5.36
CA ASP A 113 -0.30 -13.67 5.46
C ASP A 113 0.22 -14.34 4.18
N ALA A 114 1.00 -15.41 4.38
CA ALA A 114 1.46 -16.31 3.34
C ALA A 114 1.18 -17.75 3.76
N LEU A 115 1.24 -18.68 2.80
CA LEU A 115 1.04 -20.11 3.03
C LEU A 115 -0.25 -20.38 3.83
N TYR A 116 -1.37 -19.78 3.42
CA TYR A 116 -2.69 -19.94 4.07
C TYR A 116 -2.71 -19.52 5.56
N GLY A 117 -1.86 -18.57 5.94
CA GLY A 117 -1.74 -18.03 7.30
C GLY A 117 -0.72 -18.78 8.17
N LEU A 118 0.09 -19.68 7.58
CA LEU A 118 1.16 -20.39 8.29
C LEU A 118 2.49 -19.62 8.30
N ALA A 119 2.60 -18.57 7.51
CA ALA A 119 3.77 -17.72 7.43
C ALA A 119 3.39 -16.25 7.25
N LYS A 120 4.38 -15.38 7.46
CA LYS A 120 4.32 -13.98 7.05
C LYS A 120 5.33 -13.76 5.94
N SER A 121 4.96 -12.96 4.95
CA SER A 121 5.85 -12.54 3.84
C SER A 121 5.92 -11.02 3.80
N GLN A 122 7.11 -10.50 3.47
CA GLN A 122 7.27 -9.07 3.19
C GLN A 122 6.73 -8.78 1.79
N LYS A 123 5.73 -7.90 1.72
CA LYS A 123 5.12 -7.48 0.47
C LYS A 123 5.14 -5.97 0.37
N VAL A 124 5.53 -5.44 -0.80
CA VAL A 124 5.57 -4.02 -1.10
C VAL A 124 4.29 -3.56 -1.78
N THR A 125 3.78 -2.42 -1.33
CA THR A 125 2.78 -1.63 -2.05
C THR A 125 3.37 -0.27 -2.37
N THR A 126 3.23 0.18 -3.62
CA THR A 126 3.66 1.52 -4.04
C THR A 126 2.45 2.34 -4.46
N GLY A 127 2.60 3.66 -4.46
CA GLY A 127 1.53 4.51 -4.96
C GLY A 127 1.91 5.97 -5.10
N ARG A 128 0.97 6.70 -5.69
CA ARG A 128 1.01 8.14 -5.96
C ARG A 128 -0.25 8.77 -5.37
N LEU A 129 -0.06 9.75 -4.50
CA LEU A 129 -1.12 10.53 -3.87
C LEU A 129 -1.07 11.98 -4.33
N PHE A 130 -2.25 12.56 -4.51
CA PHE A 130 -2.40 13.99 -4.76
C PHE A 130 -3.80 14.47 -4.39
N TYR A 131 -3.92 15.75 -4.08
CA TYR A 131 -5.19 16.38 -3.75
C TYR A 131 -5.65 17.23 -4.92
N LYS A 132 -6.89 17.01 -5.39
CA LYS A 132 -7.43 17.74 -6.54
C LYS A 132 -8.95 17.71 -6.56
N ALA A 133 -9.54 18.86 -6.84
CA ALA A 133 -10.97 19.09 -6.90
C ALA A 133 -11.70 18.59 -5.64
N GLY A 134 -11.13 18.89 -4.46
CA GLY A 134 -11.67 18.46 -3.17
C GLY A 134 -11.60 16.96 -2.90
N LYS A 135 -10.70 16.24 -3.59
CA LYS A 135 -10.53 14.79 -3.43
C LYS A 135 -9.09 14.41 -3.21
N LEU A 136 -8.85 13.51 -2.26
CA LEU A 136 -7.60 12.77 -2.16
C LEU A 136 -7.61 11.65 -3.18
N ASN A 137 -6.71 11.70 -4.15
CA ASN A 137 -6.52 10.68 -5.15
C ASN A 137 -5.37 9.77 -4.74
N LEU A 138 -5.55 8.46 -4.89
CA LEU A 138 -4.53 7.44 -4.75
C LEU A 138 -4.49 6.60 -6.02
N ILE A 139 -3.33 6.51 -6.64
CA ILE A 139 -3.05 5.57 -7.72
C ILE A 139 -2.05 4.55 -7.20
N VAL A 140 -2.42 3.28 -7.14
CA VAL A 140 -1.52 2.20 -6.72
C VAL A 140 -0.62 1.77 -7.88
N GLY A 141 0.64 1.45 -7.59
CA GLY A 141 1.60 0.92 -8.54
C GLY A 141 1.70 -0.60 -8.42
N LEU A 142 2.70 -1.03 -7.64
CA LEU A 142 2.82 -2.40 -7.16
C LEU A 142 1.82 -2.60 -6.01
N VAL A 143 1.13 -3.74 -6.02
CA VAL A 143 0.14 -4.09 -4.99
C VAL A 143 0.57 -5.40 -4.34
N GLN A 144 0.92 -5.35 -3.06
CA GLN A 144 1.35 -6.51 -2.28
C GLN A 144 2.33 -7.46 -3.03
N LYS A 145 3.30 -6.89 -3.77
CA LYS A 145 4.30 -7.68 -4.49
C LYS A 145 5.32 -8.24 -3.51
N ASP A 146 5.70 -9.51 -3.62
CA ASP A 146 6.74 -10.08 -2.75
C ASP A 146 8.06 -9.32 -2.87
N VAL A 147 8.66 -9.02 -1.72
CA VAL A 147 9.97 -8.36 -1.64
C VAL A 147 11.05 -9.42 -1.73
N ASN A 148 11.90 -9.29 -2.74
CA ASN A 148 13.11 -10.10 -2.89
C ASN A 148 14.34 -9.25 -2.60
N ASP A 149 14.98 -9.49 -1.44
CA ASP A 149 16.18 -8.77 -1.00
C ASP A 149 17.41 -8.97 -1.91
N ARG A 150 17.37 -9.95 -2.83
CA ARG A 150 18.44 -10.21 -3.80
C ARG A 150 18.27 -9.43 -5.10
N GLU A 151 17.13 -8.76 -5.30
CA GLU A 151 16.83 -8.04 -6.53
C GLU A 151 17.49 -6.64 -6.52
N ASP A 152 18.23 -6.30 -7.58
CA ASP A 152 18.89 -4.99 -7.68
C ASP A 152 17.86 -3.89 -7.97
N ARG A 153 17.57 -3.06 -6.96
CA ARG A 153 16.61 -1.96 -7.06
C ARG A 153 16.99 -0.86 -8.05
N ARG A 154 18.24 -0.81 -8.51
CA ARG A 154 18.64 0.11 -9.59
C ARG A 154 18.11 -0.34 -10.94
N LEU A 155 17.94 -1.65 -11.13
CA LEU A 155 17.39 -2.26 -12.34
C LEU A 155 15.88 -2.49 -12.22
N HIS A 156 15.40 -2.77 -11.01
CA HIS A 156 14.00 -3.03 -10.70
C HIS A 156 13.50 -2.12 -9.57
N PRO A 157 13.38 -0.80 -9.83
CA PRO A 157 12.94 0.14 -8.82
C PRO A 157 11.48 -0.08 -8.46
N PHE A 158 11.13 0.22 -7.20
CA PHE A 158 9.75 0.32 -6.78
C PHE A 158 9.08 1.53 -7.44
N THR A 159 8.32 1.25 -8.50
CA THR A 159 7.70 2.28 -9.32
C THR A 159 6.33 2.64 -8.74
N PRO A 160 6.03 3.92 -8.47
CA PRO A 160 4.71 4.35 -7.99
C PRO A 160 3.65 4.19 -9.09
N GLY A 161 2.37 4.31 -8.71
CA GLY A 161 1.27 4.35 -9.68
C GLY A 161 1.38 5.55 -10.63
N SER A 162 0.81 5.40 -11.84
CA SER A 162 0.88 6.42 -12.88
C SER A 162 -0.48 7.07 -13.14
N ARG A 163 -0.51 8.38 -13.36
CA ARG A 163 -1.70 9.10 -13.85
C ARG A 163 -2.06 8.70 -15.28
N GLN A 164 -1.09 8.21 -16.05
CA GLN A 164 -1.19 8.02 -17.49
C GLN A 164 -1.62 6.60 -17.87
N TYR A 165 -0.98 5.60 -17.26
CA TYR A 165 -1.23 4.20 -17.56
C TYR A 165 -1.71 3.44 -16.33
N VAL A 166 -2.48 2.39 -16.59
CA VAL A 166 -2.98 1.48 -15.58
C VAL A 166 -1.84 0.61 -15.06
N SER A 167 -1.69 0.51 -13.74
CA SER A 167 -0.72 -0.40 -13.14
C SER A 167 -0.99 -1.86 -13.49
N ASN A 168 0.06 -2.64 -13.69
CA ASN A 168 -0.03 -4.06 -14.04
C ASN A 168 -0.22 -4.94 -12.79
N GLY A 169 -0.81 -6.13 -12.98
CA GLY A 169 -0.93 -7.16 -11.96
C GLY A 169 -2.31 -7.83 -11.87
N ASP A 170 -2.31 -9.02 -11.28
CA ASP A 170 -3.44 -9.92 -11.13
C ASP A 170 -4.15 -9.70 -9.78
N TRP A 171 -4.77 -8.54 -9.66
CA TRP A 171 -5.48 -8.12 -8.47
C TRP A 171 -6.63 -7.19 -8.83
N THR A 172 -7.59 -7.08 -7.91
CA THR A 172 -8.71 -6.14 -7.98
C THR A 172 -8.76 -5.31 -6.71
N LEU A 173 -8.76 -3.98 -6.84
CA LEU A 173 -9.04 -3.10 -5.71
C LEU A 173 -10.52 -3.16 -5.35
N LEU A 174 -10.79 -3.21 -4.06
CA LEU A 174 -12.12 -3.26 -3.48
C LEU A 174 -12.28 -2.09 -2.51
N THR A 175 -13.22 -1.22 -2.85
CA THR A 175 -13.57 0.00 -2.13
C THR A 175 -15.08 0.13 -2.05
N ASP A 176 -15.58 0.90 -1.09
CA ASP A 176 -16.99 1.28 -0.96
C ASP A 176 -17.42 2.29 -2.05
N LYS A 177 -16.46 3.04 -2.58
CA LYS A 177 -16.65 4.00 -3.67
C LYS A 177 -16.28 3.39 -5.03
N PRO A 178 -16.91 3.85 -6.14
CA PRO A 178 -16.48 3.48 -7.47
C PRO A 178 -15.05 3.99 -7.74
N LEU A 179 -14.27 3.16 -8.40
CA LEU A 179 -12.91 3.50 -8.82
C LEU A 179 -12.94 4.49 -10.00
N VAL A 180 -11.97 5.41 -10.05
CA VAL A 180 -11.74 6.28 -11.22
C VAL A 180 -11.21 5.44 -12.39
N ARG A 181 -10.30 4.53 -12.06
CA ARG A 181 -9.67 3.53 -12.92
C ARG A 181 -9.34 2.33 -12.04
N ARG A 182 -9.12 1.13 -12.59
CA ARG A 182 -8.97 -0.11 -11.76
C ARG A 182 -7.90 -0.04 -10.64
N ASP A 183 -6.94 0.87 -10.77
CA ASP A 183 -5.81 1.14 -9.89
C ASP A 183 -5.88 2.52 -9.21
N TRP A 184 -6.97 3.27 -9.41
CA TRP A 184 -7.12 4.67 -8.98
C TRP A 184 -8.40 4.86 -8.16
N VAL A 185 -8.21 5.17 -6.88
CA VAL A 185 -9.26 5.51 -5.91
C VAL A 185 -9.27 7.02 -5.67
N ALA A 186 -10.46 7.62 -5.54
CA ALA A 186 -10.61 9.01 -5.13
C ALA A 186 -11.55 9.14 -3.93
N PHE A 187 -11.07 9.78 -2.86
CA PHE A 187 -11.81 10.04 -1.63
C PHE A 187 -12.21 11.51 -1.56
N GLY A 188 -13.51 11.79 -1.61
CA GLY A 188 -14.04 13.15 -1.46
C GLY A 188 -14.13 13.63 -0.01
N ASP A 189 -14.54 14.88 0.17
CA ASP A 189 -14.80 15.48 1.48
C ASP A 189 -15.99 14.88 2.21
N GLU A 190 -16.93 14.33 1.47
CA GLU A 190 -18.05 13.55 2.00
C GLU A 190 -17.67 12.13 2.44
N TRP A 191 -16.44 11.69 2.19
CA TRP A 191 -16.03 10.33 2.55
C TRP A 191 -16.02 10.19 4.07
N GLN A 192 -16.73 9.17 4.54
CA GLN A 192 -16.76 8.77 5.95
C GLN A 192 -16.37 7.28 6.01
N PRO A 193 -15.69 6.84 7.08
CA PRO A 193 -15.44 5.43 7.26
C PRO A 193 -16.79 4.71 7.29
N SER A 194 -16.89 3.63 6.52
CA SER A 194 -18.03 2.73 6.64
C SER A 194 -18.07 2.24 8.08
N VAL A 195 -19.10 2.65 8.82
CA VAL A 195 -19.37 2.12 10.16
C VAL A 195 -19.82 0.68 9.95
N VAL A 196 -18.87 -0.25 9.78
CA VAL A 196 -19.15 -1.66 10.01
C VAL A 196 -19.50 -1.70 11.49
N PRO A 197 -20.73 -2.06 11.88
CA PRO A 197 -21.04 -2.21 13.28
C PRO A 197 -20.06 -3.26 13.81
N ALA A 198 -19.15 -2.85 14.70
CA ALA A 198 -18.61 -3.79 15.66
C ALA A 198 -19.84 -4.50 16.23
N ALA A 199 -19.88 -5.82 16.06
CA ALA A 199 -20.98 -6.69 16.45
C ALA A 199 -21.69 -6.13 17.68
N ALA A 200 -23.00 -5.93 17.56
CA ALA A 200 -23.87 -5.37 18.57
C ALA A 200 -23.39 -5.72 19.99
N VAL A 201 -22.75 -4.74 20.64
CA VAL A 201 -22.62 -4.75 22.09
C VAL A 201 -24.03 -4.54 22.58
N ASP A 202 -24.66 -5.66 22.92
CA ASP A 202 -25.99 -5.77 23.47
C ASP A 202 -26.08 -4.81 24.68
N LYS A 203 -26.73 -3.66 24.48
CA LYS A 203 -27.02 -2.73 25.56
C LYS A 203 -28.28 -3.23 26.27
N ASN A 204 -28.10 -4.16 27.20
CA ASN A 204 -29.09 -4.40 28.24
C ASN A 204 -28.54 -3.89 29.58
N PRO A 205 -29.12 -2.84 30.20
CA PRO A 205 -28.62 -2.30 31.46
C PRO A 205 -29.38 -2.94 32.62
N ALA A 206 -28.80 -3.93 33.31
CA ALA A 206 -29.10 -4.23 34.71
C ALA A 206 -28.32 -5.46 35.22
N HIS A 207 -27.19 -5.23 35.89
CA HIS A 207 -26.87 -5.69 37.27
C HIS A 207 -25.36 -5.68 37.46
N ALA A 208 -24.93 -4.87 38.42
CA ALA A 208 -23.59 -4.87 38.94
C ALA A 208 -23.41 -6.08 39.89
N GLN A 209 -22.37 -6.87 39.65
CA GLN A 209 -21.67 -7.58 40.73
C GLN A 209 -20.21 -7.83 40.35
N GLN A 210 -19.33 -7.41 41.26
CA GLN A 210 -17.88 -7.50 41.19
C GLN A 210 -17.41 -8.96 41.21
N THR A 211 -16.39 -9.28 40.40
CA THR A 211 -15.39 -10.30 40.72
C THR A 211 -14.08 -9.97 39.99
N ALA A 212 -12.96 -10.30 40.64
CA ALA A 212 -11.57 -9.92 40.35
C ALA A 212 -11.06 -10.27 38.92
N PRO A 213 -9.96 -9.64 38.45
CA PRO A 213 -9.49 -9.77 37.07
C PRO A 213 -8.87 -11.14 36.81
N GLN A 214 -9.43 -11.89 35.87
CA GLN A 214 -8.78 -13.04 35.24
C GLN A 214 -7.96 -12.57 34.03
N PRO A 215 -6.78 -13.18 33.76
CA PRO A 215 -5.91 -12.75 32.68
C PRO A 215 -6.55 -13.07 31.32
N VAL A 216 -6.70 -12.05 30.49
CA VAL A 216 -7.28 -12.15 29.15
C VAL A 216 -6.32 -12.96 28.27
N GLN A 217 -6.67 -14.22 28.00
CA GLN A 217 -6.01 -15.00 26.96
C GLN A 217 -6.35 -14.37 25.60
N LYS A 218 -5.28 -13.98 24.90
CA LYS A 218 -5.27 -13.51 23.52
C LYS A 218 -5.87 -14.60 22.62
N GLN A 219 -7.14 -14.47 22.24
CA GLN A 219 -7.76 -15.31 21.20
C GLN A 219 -7.17 -14.95 19.83
N GLU A 220 -5.99 -15.49 19.54
CA GLU A 220 -5.68 -15.91 18.18
C GLU A 220 -6.72 -16.98 17.81
N VAL A 221 -7.28 -16.90 16.60
CA VAL A 221 -8.12 -17.97 16.05
C VAL A 221 -7.24 -19.23 15.93
N GLN A 222 -7.19 -20.03 16.99
CA GLN A 222 -6.40 -21.26 17.08
C GLN A 222 -7.03 -22.32 16.17
N ARG A 223 -6.71 -22.28 14.87
CA ARG A 223 -6.76 -23.49 14.05
C ARG A 223 -5.88 -24.53 14.72
N LYS A 224 -6.42 -25.73 14.96
CA LYS A 224 -5.72 -26.78 15.69
C LYS A 224 -4.39 -27.08 15.00
N PRO A 225 -3.31 -27.37 15.75
CA PRO A 225 -2.01 -27.70 15.16
C PRO A 225 -2.08 -28.80 14.08
N ALA A 226 -2.99 -29.76 14.23
CA ALA A 226 -3.26 -30.80 13.23
C ALA A 226 -3.76 -30.24 11.89
N ASP A 227 -4.69 -29.27 11.89
CA ASP A 227 -5.23 -28.67 10.67
C ASP A 227 -4.14 -27.91 9.89
N ARG A 228 -3.21 -27.28 10.63
CA ARG A 228 -2.06 -26.58 10.05
C ARG A 228 -1.09 -27.55 9.36
N LEU A 229 -0.85 -28.72 9.96
CA LEU A 229 0.00 -29.76 9.36
C LEU A 229 -0.61 -30.36 8.09
N VAL A 230 -1.94 -30.51 8.04
CA VAL A 230 -2.65 -31.00 6.85
C VAL A 230 -2.51 -30.01 5.69
N ILE A 231 -2.77 -28.72 5.93
CA ILE A 231 -2.60 -27.66 4.92
C ILE A 231 -1.15 -27.63 4.45
N LEU A 232 -0.17 -27.65 5.35
CA LEU A 232 1.25 -27.60 5.00
C LEU A 232 1.66 -28.77 4.08
N ASN A 233 1.11 -29.97 4.30
CA ASN A 233 1.36 -31.14 3.44
C ASN A 233 0.73 -30.97 2.05
N ASP A 234 -0.49 -30.45 1.97
CA ASP A 234 -1.17 -30.15 0.70
C ASP A 234 -0.38 -29.13 -0.14
N LEU A 235 0.19 -28.09 0.49
CA LEU A 235 1.05 -27.11 -0.20
C LEU A 235 2.31 -27.72 -0.78
N LYS A 236 2.95 -28.62 -0.04
CA LYS A 236 4.13 -29.35 -0.52
C LYS A 236 3.76 -30.24 -1.70
N GLN A 237 2.65 -30.97 -1.62
CA GLN A 237 2.19 -31.86 -2.69
C GLN A 237 1.85 -31.08 -3.97
N LYS A 238 1.30 -29.87 -3.83
CA LYS A 238 1.02 -28.96 -4.96
C LYS A 238 2.25 -28.23 -5.49
N GLY A 239 3.44 -28.43 -4.90
CA GLY A 239 4.68 -27.75 -5.29
C GLY A 239 4.66 -26.24 -5.00
N LEU A 240 3.75 -25.76 -4.14
CA LEU A 240 3.62 -24.35 -3.79
C LEU A 240 4.65 -23.91 -2.74
N ILE A 241 5.32 -24.86 -2.09
CA ILE A 241 6.41 -24.64 -1.15
C ILE A 241 7.53 -25.64 -1.40
N THR A 242 8.75 -25.25 -1.04
CA THR A 242 9.92 -26.11 -1.12
C THR A 242 9.99 -27.10 0.06
N GLU A 243 10.79 -28.16 -0.08
CA GLU A 243 11.03 -29.15 0.98
C GLU A 243 11.62 -28.53 2.24
N ASP A 244 12.47 -27.51 2.08
CA ASP A 244 13.11 -26.83 3.20
C ASP A 244 12.14 -25.93 3.96
N GLU A 245 11.26 -25.21 3.23
CA GLU A 245 10.16 -24.42 3.82
C GLU A 245 9.16 -25.31 4.54
N TYR A 246 8.81 -26.46 3.96
CA TYR A 246 7.95 -27.47 4.60
C TYR A 246 8.54 -27.95 5.92
N ARG A 247 9.83 -28.32 5.93
CA ARG A 247 10.51 -28.82 7.13
C ARG A 247 10.59 -27.78 8.23
N ALA A 248 10.96 -26.54 7.89
CA ALA A 248 11.03 -25.43 8.85
C ALA A 248 9.67 -25.15 9.49
N LYS A 249 8.61 -25.08 8.68
CA LYS A 249 7.24 -24.79 9.15
C LYS A 249 6.64 -25.93 9.97
N ARG A 250 6.93 -27.19 9.61
CA ARG A 250 6.48 -28.36 10.38
C ARG A 250 7.10 -28.39 11.77
N LEU A 251 8.38 -28.07 11.90
CA LEU A 251 9.07 -27.98 13.19
C LEU A 251 8.49 -26.87 14.07
N GLU A 252 8.23 -25.70 13.48
CA GLU A 252 7.60 -24.56 14.17
C GLU A 252 6.22 -24.94 14.74
N ILE A 253 5.39 -25.64 13.96
CA ILE A 253 4.06 -26.09 14.41
C ILE A 253 4.16 -27.14 15.53
N LEU A 254 5.10 -28.09 15.43
CA LEU A 254 5.28 -29.15 16.43
C LEU A 254 5.86 -28.63 17.75
N ASN A 255 6.73 -27.63 17.70
CA ASN A 255 7.28 -26.98 18.89
C ASN A 255 6.27 -26.07 19.62
N GLY A 256 5.15 -25.75 18.98
CA GLY A 256 4.07 -24.94 19.55
C GLY A 256 2.90 -25.75 20.14
N ILE A 257 3.04 -27.08 20.25
CA ILE A 257 2.10 -28.01 20.91
C ILE A 257 2.56 -28.24 22.36
#